data_AF-X1QPP2-F1
#
_entry.id   AF-X1QPP2-F1
#
_cell.length_a   1.000
_cell.length_b   1.000
_cell.length_c   1.000
_cell.angle_alpha   90.00
_cell.angle_beta   90.00
_cell.angle_gamma   90.00
#
_symmetry.space_group_name_H-M   'P 1'
#
loop_
_entity.id
_entity.type
_entity.pdbx_description
1 polymer ?
#
loop_
_entity_poly.entity_id
_entity_poly.type
_entity_poly.pdbx_seq_one_letter_code
_entity_poly.pdbx_strand_id
1 'polypeptide(L)'
;MKAEGFIDNRQFEEALQTRLEIQPNKKPYPYKAHYFLEYIRQTIERKYGRHSLYRGGLRIYTTVDLTMQMAAKNAIQKGLEELEMREGFRGPTGRVLFGEGGSYQQMIERVNKNPLEIGAITEGIVTKVD
;
A
#
# COMPACT_ATOMS: atom_id res chain seq x y z
N MET A 1 -31.37 13.96 -17.48
CA MET A 1 -31.37 15.31 -16.88
C MET A 1 -31.71 16.38 -17.90
N LYS A 2 -30.90 16.62 -18.94
CA LYS A 2 -31.20 17.61 -20.00
C LYS A 2 -32.50 17.33 -20.76
N ALA A 3 -32.69 16.10 -21.27
CA ALA A 3 -33.90 15.70 -22.01
C ALA A 3 -35.18 15.71 -21.13
N GLU A 4 -35.01 15.59 -19.82
CA GLU A 4 -36.08 15.64 -18.81
C GLU A 4 -36.27 17.06 -18.23
N GLY A 5 -35.55 18.05 -18.74
CA GLY A 5 -35.67 19.46 -18.31
C GLY A 5 -35.04 19.83 -16.96
N PHE A 6 -34.32 18.93 -16.30
CA PHE A 6 -33.71 19.20 -14.98
C PHE A 6 -32.45 20.09 -15.01
N ILE A 7 -31.82 20.25 -16.18
CA ILE A 7 -30.66 21.12 -16.38
C ILE A 7 -30.78 21.84 -17.72
N ASP A 8 -30.26 23.07 -17.78
CA ASP A 8 -30.23 23.86 -19.02
C ASP A 8 -29.05 23.47 -19.92
N ASN A 9 -29.02 24.05 -21.14
CA ASN A 9 -27.94 23.80 -22.10
C ASN A 9 -26.57 24.21 -21.58
N ARG A 10 -26.47 25.31 -20.82
CA ARG A 10 -25.20 25.83 -20.32
C ARG A 10 -24.62 24.89 -19.27
N GLN A 11 -25.46 24.45 -18.32
CA GLN A 11 -25.10 23.47 -17.29
C GLN A 11 -24.68 22.12 -17.91
N PHE A 12 -25.31 21.71 -19.00
CA PHE A 12 -24.92 20.50 -19.72
C PHE A 12 -23.53 20.59 -20.35
N GLU A 13 -23.25 21.67 -21.08
CA GLU A 13 -21.94 21.89 -21.71
C GLU A 13 -20.84 22.07 -20.65
N GLU A 14 -21.13 22.79 -19.57
CA GLU A 14 -20.22 22.98 -18.44
C GLU A 14 -19.90 21.63 -17.75
N ALA A 15 -20.91 20.78 -17.54
CA ALA A 15 -20.70 19.45 -16.96
C ALA A 15 -19.88 18.52 -17.87
N LEU A 16 -20.04 18.62 -19.20
CA LEU A 16 -19.23 17.85 -20.16
C LEU A 16 -17.76 18.26 -20.17
N GLN A 17 -17.49 19.57 -20.00
CA GLN A 17 -16.13 20.10 -19.97
C GLN A 17 -15.46 19.97 -18.59
N THR A 18 -16.23 19.66 -17.56
CA THR A 18 -15.69 19.48 -16.21
C THR A 18 -14.90 18.19 -16.11
N ARG A 19 -13.63 18.31 -15.70
CA ARG A 19 -12.78 17.15 -15.43
C ARG A 19 -13.31 16.37 -14.22
N LEU A 20 -13.50 15.07 -14.39
CA LEU A 20 -13.90 14.19 -13.29
C LEU A 20 -12.73 14.01 -12.31
N GLU A 21 -12.83 14.63 -11.14
CA GLU A 21 -11.93 14.37 -10.02
C GLU A 21 -12.43 13.17 -9.21
N ILE A 22 -11.82 12.01 -9.44
CA ILE A 22 -12.11 10.82 -8.62
C ILE A 22 -11.37 11.00 -7.31
N GLN A 23 -12.10 11.37 -6.25
CA GLN A 23 -11.52 11.34 -4.92
C GLN A 23 -11.29 9.90 -4.50
N PRO A 24 -10.04 9.53 -4.15
CA PRO A 24 -9.78 8.20 -3.65
C PRO A 24 -10.60 8.01 -2.38
N ASN A 25 -11.24 6.85 -2.27
CA ASN A 25 -11.97 6.48 -1.07
C ASN A 25 -10.95 6.41 0.07
N LYS A 26 -10.86 7.46 0.90
CA LYS A 26 -9.95 7.52 2.03
C LYS A 26 -10.37 6.40 2.96
N LYS A 27 -9.61 5.30 2.98
CA LYS A 27 -9.85 4.24 3.96
C LYS A 27 -9.73 4.91 5.34
N PRO A 28 -10.80 4.92 6.15
CA PRO A 28 -10.90 5.82 7.30
C PRO A 28 -9.89 5.50 8.41
N TYR A 29 -9.18 4.38 8.33
CA TYR A 29 -8.22 3.97 9.33
C TYR A 29 -6.84 3.75 8.70
N PRO A 30 -5.79 4.44 9.18
CA PRO A 30 -4.43 3.98 8.93
C PRO A 30 -4.33 2.59 9.56
N TYR A 31 -4.21 1.57 8.71
CA TYR A 31 -4.13 0.18 9.13
C TYR A 31 -2.83 -0.06 9.90
N LYS A 32 -2.82 0.24 11.20
CA LYS A 32 -1.64 0.07 12.06
C LYS A 32 -1.45 -1.39 12.51
N ALA A 33 -2.45 -2.25 12.30
CA ALA A 33 -2.51 -3.62 12.81
C ALA A 33 -2.99 -4.64 11.76
N HIS A 34 -2.44 -4.60 10.53
CA HIS A 34 -2.89 -5.45 9.41
C HIS A 34 -2.99 -6.94 9.77
N TYR A 35 -1.95 -7.51 10.37
CA TYR A 35 -1.92 -8.94 10.74
C TYR A 35 -3.03 -9.30 11.74
N PHE A 36 -3.22 -8.46 12.77
CA PHE A 36 -4.27 -8.68 13.75
C PHE A 36 -5.66 -8.54 13.13
N LEU A 37 -5.88 -7.55 12.28
CA LEU A 37 -7.16 -7.36 11.58
C LEU A 37 -7.48 -8.55 10.66
N GLU A 38 -6.49 -9.07 9.94
CA GLU A 38 -6.68 -10.26 9.10
C GLU A 38 -6.99 -11.50 9.94
N TYR A 39 -6.31 -11.67 11.07
CA TYR A 39 -6.63 -12.73 12.03
C TYR A 39 -8.08 -12.64 12.53
N ILE A 40 -8.55 -11.45 12.89
CA ILE A 40 -9.94 -11.22 13.31
C ILE A 40 -10.91 -11.49 12.16
N ARG A 41 -10.60 -11.03 10.94
CA ARG A 41 -11.40 -11.28 9.74
C ARG A 41 -11.60 -12.78 9.52
N GLN A 42 -10.51 -13.56 9.52
CA GLN A 42 -10.56 -15.01 9.37
C GLN A 42 -11.32 -15.69 10.51
N THR A 43 -11.13 -15.22 11.75
CA THR A 43 -11.81 -15.78 12.93
C THR A 43 -13.32 -15.58 12.86
N ILE A 44 -13.77 -14.39 12.44
CA ILE A 44 -15.20 -14.08 12.30
C ILE A 44 -15.78 -14.80 11.09
N GLU A 45 -15.08 -14.86 9.96
CA GLU A 45 -15.53 -15.63 8.80
C GLU A 45 -15.73 -17.11 9.14
N ARG A 46 -14.78 -17.72 9.87
CA ARG A 46 -14.91 -19.12 10.34
C ARG A 46 -16.09 -19.31 11.30
N LYS A 47 -16.34 -18.36 12.20
CA LYS A 47 -17.34 -18.51 13.27
C LYS A 47 -18.77 -18.15 12.83
N TYR A 48 -18.92 -17.14 12.00
CA TYR A 48 -20.23 -16.55 11.64
C TYR A 48 -20.54 -16.62 10.14
N GLY A 49 -19.60 -17.12 9.34
CA GLY A 49 -19.73 -17.21 7.90
C GLY A 49 -19.47 -15.89 7.19
N ARG A 50 -19.23 -16.02 5.88
CA ARG A 50 -18.88 -14.90 4.99
C ARG A 50 -20.01 -13.89 4.84
N HIS A 51 -21.26 -14.34 4.79
CA HIS A 51 -22.41 -13.45 4.62
C HIS A 51 -22.55 -12.49 5.81
N SER A 52 -22.48 -13.01 7.05
CA SER A 52 -22.57 -12.20 8.27
C SER A 52 -21.43 -11.19 8.36
N LEU A 53 -20.20 -11.61 8.04
CA LEU A 53 -19.03 -10.72 8.08
C LEU A 53 -19.16 -9.54 7.11
N TYR A 54 -19.54 -9.78 5.86
CA TYR A 54 -19.49 -8.75 4.81
C TYR A 54 -20.82 -8.03 4.59
N ARG A 55 -21.96 -8.61 4.99
CA ARG A 55 -23.30 -8.07 4.76
C ARG A 55 -24.13 -7.89 6.02
N GLY A 56 -23.62 -8.32 7.18
CA GLY A 56 -24.35 -8.25 8.45
C GLY A 56 -24.29 -6.90 9.17
N GLY A 57 -23.55 -5.91 8.65
CA GLY A 57 -23.44 -4.59 9.30
C GLY A 57 -22.79 -4.64 10.69
N LEU A 58 -21.94 -5.64 10.94
CA LEU A 58 -21.37 -5.91 12.26
C LEU A 58 -20.44 -4.77 12.72
N ARG A 59 -20.55 -4.41 14.00
CA ARG A 59 -19.54 -3.59 14.71
C ARG A 59 -18.71 -4.51 15.60
N ILE A 60 -17.42 -4.58 15.33
CA ILE A 60 -16.50 -5.52 15.99
C ILE A 60 -15.56 -4.71 16.88
N TYR A 61 -15.64 -4.94 18.19
CA TYR A 61 -14.73 -4.39 19.18
C TYR A 61 -13.72 -5.46 19.56
N THR A 62 -12.44 -5.11 19.58
CA THR A 62 -11.34 -6.06 19.79
C THR A 62 -10.39 -5.57 20.86
N THR A 63 -9.49 -6.44 21.29
CA THR A 63 -8.54 -6.19 22.38
C THR A 63 -7.22 -5.56 21.92
N VAL A 64 -7.09 -5.16 20.65
CA VAL A 64 -5.80 -4.67 20.13
C VAL A 64 -5.43 -3.33 20.76
N ASP A 65 -4.28 -3.30 21.40
CA ASP A 65 -3.60 -2.06 21.78
C ASP A 65 -2.69 -1.63 20.62
N LEU A 66 -3.00 -0.48 20.01
CA LEU A 66 -2.26 0.01 18.85
C LEU A 66 -0.83 0.42 19.20
N THR A 67 -0.59 0.93 20.41
CA THR A 67 0.73 1.33 20.88
C THR A 67 1.62 0.10 21.02
N MET A 68 1.11 -0.96 21.68
CA MET A 68 1.82 -2.22 21.81
C MET A 68 2.03 -2.90 20.45
N GLN A 69 1.04 -2.88 19.55
CA GLN A 69 1.15 -3.47 18.22
C GLN A 69 2.27 -2.79 17.39
N MET A 70 2.37 -1.46 17.47
CA MET A 70 3.45 -0.72 16.80
C MET A 70 4.81 -1.05 17.41
N ALA A 71 4.90 -1.11 18.74
CA ALA A 71 6.14 -1.49 19.43
C ALA A 71 6.59 -2.91 19.04
N ALA A 72 5.66 -3.87 18.99
CA ALA A 72 5.93 -5.24 18.58
C ALA A 72 6.41 -5.31 17.12
N LYS A 73 5.76 -4.57 16.21
CA LYS A 73 6.21 -4.49 14.81
C LYS A 73 7.64 -3.96 14.70
N ASN A 74 7.94 -2.88 15.40
CA ASN A 74 9.26 -2.27 15.38
C ASN A 74 10.33 -3.19 15.97
N ALA A 75 10.00 -3.91 17.05
CA ALA A 75 10.90 -4.88 17.66
C ALA A 75 11.25 -6.03 16.71
N ILE A 76 10.24 -6.59 16.01
CA ILE A 76 10.47 -7.64 15.00
C ILE A 76 11.31 -7.11 13.85
N GLN A 77 10.96 -5.94 13.31
CA GLN A 77 11.69 -5.34 12.19
C GLN A 77 13.16 -5.13 12.56
N LYS A 78 13.43 -4.50 13.71
CA LYS A 78 14.79 -4.28 14.20
C LYS A 78 15.54 -5.60 14.41
N GLY A 79 14.91 -6.60 15.00
CA GLY A 79 15.54 -7.90 15.22
C GLY A 79 15.89 -8.61 13.92
N LEU A 80 15.06 -8.50 12.88
CA LEU A 80 15.34 -9.05 11.56
C LEU A 80 16.47 -8.30 10.86
N GLU A 81 16.48 -6.96 10.92
CA GLU A 81 17.57 -6.14 10.37
C GLU A 81 18.92 -6.49 11.02
N GLU A 82 18.97 -6.59 12.36
CA GLU A 82 20.17 -6.99 13.09
C GLU A 82 20.64 -8.41 12.75
N LEU A 83 19.71 -9.34 12.54
CA LEU A 83 20.02 -10.70 12.13
C LEU A 83 20.61 -10.73 10.71
N GLU A 84 19.98 -10.02 9.76
CA GLU A 84 20.47 -9.94 8.38
C GLU A 84 21.87 -9.31 8.30
N MET A 85 22.15 -8.30 9.13
CA MET A 85 23.50 -7.72 9.21
C MET A 85 24.56 -8.70 9.72
N ARG A 86 24.19 -9.62 10.63
CA ARG A 86 25.11 -10.63 11.18
C ARG A 86 25.37 -11.77 10.22
N GLU A 87 24.33 -12.24 9.54
CA GLU A 87 24.42 -13.32 8.55
C GLU A 87 25.08 -12.85 7.24
N GLY A 88 25.11 -11.52 7.01
CA GLY A 88 25.74 -10.91 5.87
C GLY A 88 24.88 -10.97 4.60
N PHE A 89 25.49 -10.61 3.47
CA PHE A 89 24.79 -10.50 2.20
C PHE A 89 24.36 -11.87 1.66
N ARG A 90 23.05 -12.10 1.53
CA ARG A 90 22.46 -13.36 1.04
C ARG A 90 22.46 -13.53 -0.48
N GLY A 91 23.05 -12.60 -1.22
CA GLY A 91 22.97 -12.54 -2.68
C GLY A 91 21.89 -11.58 -3.18
N PRO A 92 21.90 -11.26 -4.48
CA PRO A 92 20.96 -10.32 -5.08
C PRO A 92 19.54 -10.90 -5.14
N THR A 93 18.53 -10.04 -5.00
CA THR A 93 17.11 -10.43 -5.09
C THR A 93 16.69 -10.86 -6.50
N GLY A 94 17.48 -10.50 -7.52
CA GLY A 94 17.26 -10.88 -8.92
C GLY A 94 18.41 -10.44 -9.82
N ARG A 95 18.28 -10.70 -11.12
CA ARG A 95 19.19 -10.21 -12.16
C ARG A 95 18.41 -9.33 -13.13
N VAL A 96 19.04 -8.24 -13.58
CA VAL A 96 18.45 -7.30 -14.53
C VAL A 96 19.19 -7.33 -15.87
N LEU A 97 18.47 -7.09 -16.96
CA LEU A 97 19.07 -6.92 -18.28
C LEU A 97 19.68 -5.53 -18.39
N PHE A 98 20.92 -5.47 -18.87
CA PHE A 98 21.65 -4.24 -19.12
C PHE A 98 21.51 -3.83 -20.59
N GLY A 99 21.00 -2.61 -20.87
CA GLY A 99 20.78 -2.10 -22.24
C GLY A 99 19.75 -0.96 -22.32
N GLU A 100 19.62 -0.32 -23.49
CA GLU A 100 18.59 0.71 -23.75
C GLU A 100 17.18 0.12 -23.59
N GLY A 101 16.32 0.79 -22.81
CA GLY A 101 15.01 0.28 -22.40
C GLY A 101 15.02 -0.71 -21.23
N GLY A 102 16.19 -1.01 -20.67
CA GLY A 102 16.37 -1.95 -19.56
C GLY A 102 15.94 -1.41 -18.19
N SER A 103 15.82 -2.31 -17.22
CA SER A 103 15.35 -2.04 -15.85
C SER A 103 16.17 -0.95 -15.12
N TYR A 104 17.41 -0.71 -15.54
CA TYR A 104 18.27 0.36 -15.00
C TYR A 104 17.74 1.77 -15.29
N GLN A 105 17.32 2.06 -16.53
CA GLN A 105 16.80 3.38 -16.89
C GLN A 105 15.49 3.69 -16.14
N GLN A 106 14.64 2.68 -16.00
CA GLN A 106 13.38 2.77 -15.25
C GLN A 106 13.61 3.04 -13.75
N MET A 107 14.68 2.46 -13.17
CA MET A 107 15.06 2.72 -11.78
C MET A 107 15.51 4.18 -11.59
N ILE A 108 16.37 4.70 -12.48
CA ILE A 108 16.85 6.08 -12.41
C ILE A 108 15.71 7.08 -12.58
N GLU A 109 14.80 6.85 -13.52
CA GLU A 109 13.62 7.71 -13.70
C GLU A 109 12.72 7.72 -12.44
N ARG A 110 12.55 6.57 -11.79
CA ARG A 110 11.77 6.47 -10.56
C ARG A 110 12.40 7.27 -9.42
N VAL A 111 13.71 7.17 -9.24
CA VAL A 111 14.47 7.91 -8.21
C VAL A 111 14.50 9.41 -8.51
N ASN A 112 14.62 9.82 -9.78
CA ASN A 112 14.57 11.24 -10.15
C ASN A 112 13.18 11.84 -9.91
N LYS A 113 12.12 11.06 -10.16
CA LYS A 113 10.74 11.50 -9.95
C LYS A 113 10.37 11.56 -8.46
N ASN A 114 10.87 10.60 -7.67
CA ASN A 114 10.70 10.54 -6.22
C ASN A 114 12.08 10.34 -5.56
N PRO A 115 12.75 11.43 -5.16
CA PRO A 115 14.05 11.37 -4.50
C PRO A 115 14.02 10.51 -3.25
N LEU A 116 15.12 9.78 -3.02
CA LEU A 116 15.26 8.92 -1.84
C LEU A 116 15.39 9.77 -0.58
N GLU A 117 14.63 9.41 0.45
CA GLU A 117 14.74 10.02 1.78
C GLU A 117 15.86 9.34 2.58
N ILE A 118 16.49 10.09 3.48
CA ILE A 118 17.51 9.54 4.38
C ILE A 118 16.88 8.46 5.25
N GLY A 119 17.47 7.26 5.23
CA GLY A 119 16.95 6.09 5.94
C GLY A 119 15.94 5.25 5.14
N ALA A 120 15.61 5.65 3.90
CA ALA A 120 14.78 4.82 3.03
C ALA A 120 15.56 3.57 2.57
N ILE A 121 14.92 2.41 2.69
CA ILE A 121 15.39 1.17 2.09
C ILE A 121 14.92 1.13 0.63
N THR A 122 15.85 0.94 -0.31
CA THR A 122 15.53 0.85 -1.73
C THR A 122 16.30 -0.31 -2.37
N GLU A 123 15.76 -0.83 -3.47
CA GLU A 123 16.50 -1.77 -4.31
C GLU A 123 17.64 -1.04 -5.01
N GLY A 124 18.82 -1.68 -5.06
CA GLY A 124 20.00 -1.20 -5.76
C GLY A 124 20.41 -2.17 -6.87
N ILE A 125 20.94 -1.65 -7.98
CA ILE A 125 21.53 -2.47 -9.04
C ILE A 125 23.05 -2.45 -8.88
N VAL A 126 23.65 -3.63 -8.72
CA VAL A 126 25.10 -3.79 -8.71
C VAL A 126 25.60 -3.84 -10.15
N THR A 127 26.39 -2.83 -10.56
CA THR A 127 26.89 -2.70 -11.93
C THR A 127 28.29 -3.30 -12.12
N LYS A 128 29.05 -3.43 -11.04
CA LYS A 128 30.37 -4.05 -11.01
C LYS A 128 30.62 -4.63 -9.61
N VAL A 129 31.30 -5.77 -9.55
CA VAL A 129 31.88 -6.33 -8.33
C VAL A 129 33.38 -6.49 -8.63
N ASP A 130 34.24 -6.00 -7.75
CA ASP A 130 35.69 -6.16 -7.86
C ASP A 130 36.15 -7.51 -7.28
#